data_AF-A0A920PD27-F1
#
_entry.id   AF-A0A920PD27-F1
#
_cell.length_a   1.000
_cell.length_b   1.000
_cell.length_c   1.000
_cell.angle_alpha   90.00
_cell.angle_beta   90.00
_cell.angle_gamma   90.00
#
_symmetry.space_group_name_H-M   'P 1'
#
loop_
_entity.id
_entity.type
_entity.pdbx_description
1 polymer ?
#
loop_
_entity_poly.entity_id
_entity_poly.type
_entity_poly.pdbx_seq_one_letter_code
_entity_poly.pdbx_strand_id
1 'polypeptide(L)' 'MLKAMDEFKKYLKDAYDRTFDMRIGIHNGEVIVGSVGYGDDKKLTVIGDVVNIASRIEATNKDAGTRLLISENPL' A
#
# COMPACT_ATOMS: atom_id res chain seq x y z
N MET A 1 -5.73 -3.77 10.16
CA MET A 1 -4.76 -2.70 9.83
C MET A 1 -5.30 -1.32 10.17
N LEU A 2 -6.41 -0.86 9.60
CA LEU A 2 -6.97 0.49 9.89
C LEU A 2 -7.22 0.74 11.38
N LYS A 3 -7.85 -0.19 12.09
CA LYS A 3 -8.05 -0.09 13.55
C LYS A 3 -6.74 0.08 14.33
N ALA A 4 -5.71 -0.70 13.98
CA ALA A 4 -4.39 -0.59 14.60
C ALA A 4 -3.72 0.76 14.29
N MET A 5 -3.96 1.32 13.09
CA MET A 5 -3.50 2.67 12.75
C MET A 5 -4.20 3.73 13.60
N ASP A 6 -5.48 3.56 13.90
CA ASP A 6 -6.23 4.50 14.74
C ASP A 6 -5.72 4.48 16.19
N GLU A 7 -5.43 3.28 16.72
CA GLU A 7 -4.79 3.09 18.02
C GLU A 7 -3.39 3.73 18.05
N PHE A 8 -2.60 3.52 16.99
CA PHE A 8 -1.26 4.09 16.88
C PHE A 8 -1.28 5.62 16.73
N LYS A 9 -2.23 6.16 15.97
CA LYS A 9 -2.43 7.61 15.81
C LYS A 9 -2.74 8.27 17.14
N LYS A 10 -3.55 7.61 17.98
CA LYS A 10 -3.81 8.08 19.35
C LYS A 10 -2.54 8.07 20.20
N TYR A 11 -1.79 6.96 20.20
CA TYR A 11 -0.53 6.85 20.93
C TYR A 11 0.46 7.95 20.53
N LEU A 12 0.65 8.19 19.24
CA LEU A 12 1.57 9.23 18.75
C LEU A 12 1.14 10.64 19.18
N LYS A 13 -0.17 10.89 19.22
CA LYS A 13 -0.71 12.17 19.66
C LYS A 13 -0.46 12.37 21.15
N ASP A 14 -0.74 11.36 21.97
CA ASP A 14 -0.62 11.45 23.42
C ASP A 14 0.85 11.51 23.87
N ALA A 15 1.73 10.73 23.24
CA ALA A 15 3.14 10.62 23.65
C ALA A 15 4.07 11.66 23.02
N TYR A 16 3.75 12.16 21.81
CA TYR A 16 4.68 13.00 21.03
C TYR A 16 4.04 14.25 20.42
N ASP A 17 2.74 14.50 20.64
CA ASP A 17 1.96 15.55 19.98
C ASP A 17 2.05 15.52 18.43
N ARG A 18 2.27 14.32 17.87
CA ARG A 18 2.36 14.08 16.42
C ARG A 18 1.19 13.25 15.94
N THR A 19 0.80 13.45 14.68
CA THR A 19 -0.19 12.60 14.02
C THR A 19 0.44 11.91 12.83
N PHE A 20 0.05 10.65 12.62
CA PHE A 20 0.43 9.85 11.47
C PHE A 20 -0.81 9.13 10.95
N ASP A 21 -0.89 8.96 9.65
CA ASP A 21 -1.96 8.21 9.00
C ASP A 21 -1.45 7.60 7.69
N MET A 22 -2.18 6.63 7.17
CA MET A 22 -1.84 5.96 5.91
C MET A 22 -3.09 5.73 5.06
N ARG A 23 -2.86 5.61 3.75
CA ARG A 23 -3.87 5.14 2.79
C ARG A 23 -3.40 3.81 2.21
N ILE A 24 -4.36 3.01 1.76
CA ILE A 24 -4.14 1.65 1.29
C ILE A 24 -4.88 1.48 -0.04
N GLY A 25 -4.15 1.01 -1.06
CA GLY A 25 -4.70 0.59 -2.34
C GLY A 25 -4.51 -0.90 -2.53
N ILE A 26 -5.58 -1.61 -2.92
CA ILE A 26 -5.53 -3.05 -3.21
C ILE A 26 -5.99 -3.29 -4.64
N HIS A 27 -5.18 -4.04 -5.39
CA HIS A 27 -5.51 -4.54 -6.72
C HIS A 27 -5.02 -5.98 -6.86
N ASN A 28 -5.72 -6.77 -7.66
CA ASN A 28 -5.39 -8.16 -7.94
C ASN A 28 -5.30 -8.36 -9.45
N GLY A 29 -4.40 -9.24 -9.88
CA GLY A 29 -4.19 -9.60 -11.28
C GLY A 29 -2.95 -10.46 -11.45
N GLU A 30 -2.68 -10.90 -12.68
CA GLU A 30 -1.51 -11.70 -12.99
C GLU A 30 -0.21 -10.91 -12.87
N VAL A 31 0.82 -11.54 -12.31
CA VAL A 31 2.14 -10.95 -12.12
C VAL A 31 3.24 -11.98 -12.33
N ILE A 32 4.42 -11.50 -12.70
CA ILE A 32 5.64 -12.32 -12.71
C ILE A 32 6.40 -12.06 -11.41
N VAL A 33 6.72 -13.13 -10.69
CA VAL A 33 7.57 -13.05 -9.50
C VAL A 33 8.95 -13.58 -9.87
N GLY A 34 10.00 -12.82 -9.55
CA GLY A 34 11.37 -13.18 -9.90
C GLY A 34 12.42 -12.49 -9.04
N SER A 35 13.64 -13.01 -9.08
CA SER A 35 14.79 -12.40 -8.40
C SER A 35 15.44 -11.37 -9.32
N VAL A 36 15.55 -10.12 -8.87
CA VAL A 36 16.19 -9.02 -9.61
C VAL A 36 17.39 -8.48 -8.82
N GLY A 37 18.50 -8.20 -9.51
CA GLY A 37 19.75 -7.73 -8.90
C GLY A 37 20.97 -8.55 -9.35
N TYR A 38 22.13 -8.20 -8.82
CA TYR A 38 23.42 -8.84 -9.14
C TYR A 38 24.10 -9.33 -7.87
N GLY A 39 24.80 -10.46 -7.95
CA GLY A 39 25.50 -11.05 -6.80
C GLY A 39 24.56 -11.34 -5.63
N ASP A 40 24.99 -10.91 -4.44
CA ASP A 40 24.27 -11.08 -3.18
C ASP A 40 23.13 -10.07 -2.99
N ASP A 41 23.06 -9.00 -3.79
CA ASP A 41 22.01 -7.96 -3.72
C ASP A 41 20.72 -8.34 -4.48
N LYS A 42 20.54 -9.64 -4.75
CA LYS A 42 19.34 -10.17 -5.38
C LYS A 42 18.14 -10.09 -4.45
N LYS A 43 17.05 -9.48 -4.91
CA LYS A 43 15.79 -9.37 -4.16
C LYS A 43 14.63 -9.99 -4.93
N LEU A 44 13.78 -10.71 -4.20
CA LEU A 44 12.49 -11.14 -4.73
C LEU A 44 11.65 -9.91 -5.09
N THR A 45 11.21 -9.85 -6.32
CA THR A 45 10.50 -8.72 -6.91
C THR A 45 9.26 -9.23 -7.64
N VAL A 46 8.21 -8.41 -7.66
CA VAL A 46 7.00 -8.62 -8.45
C VAL A 46 7.00 -7.64 -9.61
N ILE A 47 6.80 -8.13 -10.82
CA ILE A 47 6.84 -7.37 -12.07
C ILE A 47 5.49 -7.51 -12.78
N GLY A 48 4.92 -6.39 -13.21
CA GLY A 48 3.67 -6.33 -13.96
C GLY A 48 2.89 -5.06 -13.66
N ASP A 49 1.91 -4.72 -14.47
CA ASP A 49 1.13 -3.48 -14.28
C ASP A 49 0.27 -3.50 -13.01
N VAL A 50 -0.02 -4.68 -12.48
CA VAL A 50 -0.81 -4.86 -11.25
C VAL A 50 -0.21 -4.07 -10.07
N VAL A 51 1.12 -4.05 -9.91
CA VAL A 51 1.76 -3.30 -8.81
C VAL A 51 1.64 -1.78 -9.00
N ASN A 52 1.71 -1.32 -10.26
CA ASN A 52 1.54 0.08 -10.60
C ASN A 52 0.09 0.53 -10.41
N ILE A 53 -0.88 -0.32 -10.75
CA ILE A 53 -2.31 -0.06 -10.54
C ILE A 53 -2.63 0.00 -9.04
N ALA A 54 -2.13 -0.95 -8.24
CA ALA A 54 -2.29 -0.92 -6.78
C ALA A 54 -1.78 0.41 -6.17
N SER A 55 -0.61 0.88 -6.61
CA SER A 55 -0.05 2.17 -6.18
C SER A 55 -0.92 3.35 -6.60
N ARG A 56 -1.47 3.34 -7.83
CA ARG A 56 -2.41 4.38 -8.28
C ARG A 56 -3.70 4.40 -7.44
N ILE A 57 -4.24 3.24 -7.10
CA ILE A 57 -5.43 3.14 -6.24
C ILE A 57 -5.16 3.69 -4.84
N GLU A 58 -3.96 3.44 -4.26
CA GLU A 58 -3.58 4.09 -3.00
C GLU A 58 -3.59 5.61 -3.16
N ALA A 59 -2.99 6.14 -4.23
CA ALA A 59 -2.96 7.57 -4.46
C ALA A 59 -4.36 8.19 -4.60
N THR A 60 -5.28 7.51 -5.30
CA THR A 60 -6.67 7.95 -5.50
C THR A 60 -7.46 8.10 -4.19
N ASN A 61 -7.06 7.40 -3.11
CA ASN A 61 -7.69 7.60 -1.80
C ASN A 61 -7.64 9.07 -1.37
N LYS A 62 -6.59 9.83 -1.77
CA LYS A 62 -6.46 11.25 -1.45
C LYS A 62 -7.62 12.07 -2.01
N ASP A 63 -7.96 11.84 -3.28
CA ASP A 63 -9.01 12.58 -3.98
C ASP A 63 -10.40 12.09 -3.56
N ALA A 64 -10.53 10.78 -3.26
CA ALA A 64 -11.77 10.18 -2.77
C ALA A 64 -12.07 10.48 -1.29
N GLY A 65 -11.12 11.02 -0.53
CA GLY A 65 -11.25 11.24 0.91
C GLY A 65 -11.34 9.96 1.73
N THR A 66 -10.84 8.83 1.21
CA THR A 66 -10.88 7.52 1.85
C THR A 66 -9.50 7.09 2.37
N ARG A 67 -9.44 5.99 3.13
CA ARG A 67 -8.18 5.37 3.62
C ARG A 67 -7.91 4.01 3.00
N LEU A 68 -8.94 3.39 2.42
CA LEU A 68 -8.84 2.11 1.75
C LEU A 68 -9.67 2.19 0.47
N LEU A 69 -9.03 1.82 -0.64
CA LEU A 69 -9.70 1.54 -1.90
C LEU A 69 -9.26 0.17 -2.40
N ILE A 70 -10.22 -0.57 -2.93
CA ILE A 70 -10.01 -1.87 -3.55
C ILE A 70 -10.60 -1.76 -4.94
N SER A 71 -9.79 -1.99 -5.97
CA SER A 71 -10.33 -2.08 -7.32
C SER A 71 -11.15 -3.35 -7.47
N GLU A 72 -12.25 -3.25 -8.18
CA GLU A 72 -12.88 -4.40 -8.81
C GLU A 72 -12.12 -4.73 -10.09
N ASN A 73 -11.73 -5.99 -10.26
CA ASN A 73 -11.15 -6.48 -11.50
C ASN A 73 -12.15 -7.48 -12.10
N PRO A 74 -12.84 -7.14 -13.20
CA PRO A 74 -13.77 -8.06 -13.83
C PRO A 74 -12.97 -8.99 -14.75
N LEU A 75 -12.21 -9.93 -14.17
CA LEU A 75 -11.48 -11.01 -14.87
C LEU A 75 -10.79 -10.62 -16.19
#